data_AF-A0A662VQG5-F1
#
_entry.id   AF-A0A662VQG5-F1
#
_cell.length_a   1.000
_cell.length_b   1.000
_cell.length_c   1.000
_cell.angle_alpha   90.00
_cell.angle_beta   90.00
_cell.angle_gamma   90.00
#
_symmetry.space_group_name_H-M   'P 1'
#
loop_
_entity.id
_entity.type
_entity.pdbx_description
1 polymer ?
#
loop_
_entity_poly.entity_id
_entity_poly.type
_entity_poly.pdbx_seq_one_letter_code
_entity_poly.pdbx_strand_id
1 'polypeptide(L)'
;MISIRREVREEIVKRLISELEYYKAITTKFEKKYKCSLEELEKRIEKEGVPVDNHGIWEDSIEWRNAVEETKKLKKLIEELE
;
A
#
# COMPACT_ATOMS: atom_id res chain seq x y z
N MET A 1 24.38 7.51 -20.19
CA MET A 1 23.63 6.28 -19.84
C MET A 1 24.30 5.68 -18.62
N ILE A 2 23.66 5.73 -17.46
CA ILE A 2 24.21 5.12 -16.24
C ILE A 2 23.91 3.62 -16.33
N SER A 3 24.96 2.79 -16.42
CA SER A 3 24.81 1.34 -16.40
C SER A 3 24.90 0.86 -14.95
N ILE A 4 23.85 0.22 -14.45
CA ILE A 4 23.85 -0.39 -13.11
C ILE A 4 24.38 -1.81 -13.24
N ARG A 5 25.34 -2.16 -12.37
CA ARG A 5 25.88 -3.53 -12.28
C ARG A 5 24.76 -4.53 -11.99
N ARG A 6 24.82 -5.71 -12.62
CA ARG A 6 23.76 -6.72 -12.53
C ARG A 6 23.44 -7.09 -11.09
N GLU A 7 24.47 -7.34 -10.28
CA GLU A 7 24.33 -7.69 -8.87
C GLU A 7 23.65 -6.59 -8.04
N VAL A 8 23.88 -5.32 -8.40
CA VAL A 8 23.24 -4.18 -7.73
C VAL A 8 21.77 -4.10 -8.11
N ARG A 9 21.44 -4.32 -9.39
CA ARG A 9 20.05 -4.35 -9.87
C ARG A 9 19.26 -5.47 -9.19
N GLU A 10 19.83 -6.68 -9.12
CA GLU A 10 19.19 -7.84 -8.48
C GLU A 10 18.88 -7.57 -6.99
N GLU A 11 19.82 -6.95 -6.27
CA GLU A 11 19.61 -6.56 -4.86
C GLU A 11 18.54 -5.47 -4.71
N ILE A 12 18.48 -4.49 -5.63
CA ILE A 12 17.41 -3.47 -5.65
C ILE A 12 16.05 -4.14 -5.85
N VAL A 13 15.91 -4.99 -6.87
CA VAL A 13 14.64 -5.69 -7.16
C VAL A 13 14.21 -6.53 -5.96
N LYS A 14 15.14 -7.26 -5.33
CA LYS A 14 14.86 -8.06 -4.13
C LYS A 14 14.28 -7.21 -2.98
N ARG A 15 14.85 -6.02 -2.74
CA ARG A 15 14.35 -5.10 -1.70
C ARG A 15 12.97 -4.54 -2.05
N LEU A 16 12.76 -4.15 -3.30
CA LEU A 16 11.46 -3.65 -3.77
C LEU A 16 10.37 -4.72 -3.65
N ILE A 17 10.69 -5.99 -3.92
CA ILE A 17 9.75 -7.11 -3.72
C ILE A 17 9.41 -7.28 -2.24
N SER A 18 10.41 -7.25 -1.34
CA SER A 18 10.16 -7.34 0.10
C SER A 18 9.28 -6.21 0.61
N GLU A 19 9.49 -4.99 0.10
CA GLU A 19 8.67 -3.82 0.44
C GLU A 19 7.25 -3.93 -0.13
N LEU A 20 7.12 -4.47 -1.35
CA LEU A 20 5.83 -4.74 -1.98
C LEU A 20 5.01 -5.76 -1.17
N GLU A 21 5.65 -6.81 -0.65
CA GLU A 21 5.02 -7.80 0.23
C GLU A 21 4.53 -7.17 1.54
N TYR A 22 5.32 -6.26 2.11
CA TYR A 22 4.93 -5.52 3.32
C TYR A 22 3.66 -4.69 3.09
N TYR A 23 3.58 -3.87 2.04
CA TYR A 23 2.38 -3.05 1.77
C TYR A 23 1.17 -3.88 1.37
N LYS A 24 1.37 -5.02 0.68
CA LYS A 24 0.29 -5.99 0.44
C LYS A 24 -0.25 -6.55 1.76
N ALA A 25 0.61 -6.87 2.72
CA ALA A 25 0.17 -7.36 4.03
C ALA A 25 -0.65 -6.32 4.80
N ILE A 26 -0.29 -5.03 4.72
CA ILE A 26 -1.09 -3.92 5.27
C ILE A 26 -2.47 -3.86 4.61
N THR A 27 -2.53 -3.92 3.28
CA THR A 27 -3.80 -3.93 2.52
C THR A 27 -4.69 -5.08 2.99
N THR A 28 -4.15 -6.30 3.04
CA THR A 28 -4.90 -7.49 3.50
C THR A 28 -5.32 -7.41 4.96
N LYS A 29 -4.50 -6.81 5.84
CA LYS A 29 -4.87 -6.56 7.25
C LYS A 29 -6.15 -5.72 7.32
N PHE A 30 -6.24 -4.65 6.53
CA PHE A 30 -7.41 -3.77 6.56
C PHE A 30 -8.63 -4.34 5.84
N GLU A 31 -8.46 -5.04 4.73
CA GLU A 31 -9.54 -5.81 4.09
C GLU A 31 -10.20 -6.77 5.10
N LYS A 32 -9.39 -7.48 5.90
CA LYS A 32 -9.89 -8.39 6.94
C LYS A 32 -10.52 -7.65 8.11
N LYS A 33 -9.93 -6.53 8.55
CA LYS A 33 -10.43 -5.72 9.67
C LYS A 33 -11.81 -5.14 9.36
N TYR A 34 -11.99 -4.58 8.17
CA TYR A 34 -13.19 -3.85 7.78
C TYR A 34 -14.21 -4.67 7.00
N LYS A 35 -13.79 -5.80 6.40
CA LYS A 35 -14.64 -6.69 5.59
C LYS A 35 -15.33 -5.97 4.42
N CYS A 36 -14.66 -4.97 3.87
CA CYS A 36 -15.06 -4.22 2.68
C CYS A 36 -13.81 -3.84 1.89
N SER A 37 -13.98 -3.14 0.77
CA SER A 37 -12.89 -2.46 0.06
C SER A 37 -12.54 -1.13 0.73
N LEU A 38 -11.36 -0.58 0.40
CA LEU A 38 -10.94 0.76 0.83
C LEU A 38 -11.96 1.82 0.35
N GLU A 39 -12.42 1.71 -0.89
CA GLU A 39 -13.36 2.67 -1.48
C GLU A 39 -14.69 2.69 -0.72
N GLU A 40 -15.20 1.52 -0.33
CA GLU A 40 -16.42 1.42 0.49
C GLU A 40 -16.21 2.01 1.89
N LEU A 41 -15.04 1.78 2.50
CA LEU A 41 -14.68 2.36 3.80
C LEU A 41 -14.66 3.88 3.73
N GLU A 42 -14.00 4.44 2.72
CA GLU A 42 -13.88 5.88 2.52
C GLU A 42 -15.22 6.54 2.22
N LYS A 43 -16.04 5.93 1.36
CA LYS A 43 -17.42 6.40 1.10
C LYS A 43 -18.27 6.42 2.37
N ARG A 44 -18.11 5.42 3.24
CA ARG A 44 -18.81 5.40 4.55
C ARG A 44 -18.34 6.55 5.43
N ILE A 45 -17.03 6.79 5.53
CA ILE A 45 -16.47 7.91 6.30
C ILE A 45 -16.96 9.26 5.76
N GLU A 46 -17.00 9.43 4.44
CA GLU A 46 -17.49 10.65 3.80
C GLU A 46 -18.97 10.90 4.11
N LYS A 47 -19.79 9.85 4.08
CA LYS A 47 -21.24 9.94 4.32
C LYS A 47 -21.60 10.12 5.80
N GLU A 48 -20.97 9.36 6.68
CA GLU A 48 -21.34 9.24 8.10
C GLU A 48 -20.47 10.13 9.00
N GLY A 49 -19.37 10.66 8.46
CA GLY A 49 -18.34 11.35 9.24
C GLY A 49 -17.42 10.39 9.97
N VAL A 50 -16.35 10.94 10.54
CA VAL A 50 -15.48 10.18 11.46
C VAL A 50 -16.11 10.19 12.84
N PRO A 51 -16.32 9.03 13.49
CA PRO A 51 -16.84 8.99 14.85
C PRO A 51 -15.94 9.78 15.81
N VAL A 52 -16.53 10.68 16.60
CA VAL A 52 -15.80 11.56 17.54
C VAL A 52 -14.97 10.76 18.55
N ASP A 53 -15.45 9.58 18.94
CA ASP A 53 -14.79 8.71 19.93
C ASP A 53 -13.83 7.69 19.29
N ASN A 54 -13.76 7.62 17.95
CA ASN A 54 -12.94 6.65 17.25
C ASN A 54 -12.38 7.21 15.93
N HIS A 55 -11.33 8.03 16.09
CA HIS A 55 -10.52 8.50 14.95
C HIS A 55 -9.73 7.38 14.26
N GLY A 56 -9.63 6.18 14.85
CA GLY A 56 -8.85 5.07 14.31
C GLY A 56 -9.36 4.57 12.96
N ILE A 57 -10.65 4.72 12.64
CA ILE A 57 -11.17 4.35 11.31
C ILE A 57 -10.61 5.24 10.20
N TRP A 58 -10.42 6.53 10.51
CA TRP A 58 -9.86 7.49 9.56
C TRP A 58 -8.36 7.29 9.38
N GLU A 59 -7.62 7.13 10.48
CA GLU A 59 -6.18 6.81 10.44
C GLU A 59 -5.91 5.53 9.65
N ASP A 60 -6.69 4.47 9.91
CA ASP A 60 -6.58 3.22 9.18
C ASP A 60 -6.89 3.39 7.69
N SER A 61 -7.89 4.20 7.32
CA SER A 61 -8.20 4.46 5.91
C SER A 61 -7.03 5.16 5.20
N ILE A 62 -6.32 6.05 5.90
CA ILE A 62 -5.13 6.73 5.36
C ILE A 62 -3.98 5.73 5.21
N GLU A 63 -3.69 4.92 6.23
CA GLU A 63 -2.64 3.89 6.17
C GLU A 63 -2.92 2.91 5.02
N TRP A 64 -4.17 2.49 4.86
CA TRP A 64 -4.60 1.60 3.80
C TRP A 64 -4.45 2.22 2.41
N ARG A 65 -4.90 3.48 2.22
CA ARG A 65 -4.71 4.21 0.96
C ARG A 65 -3.24 4.32 0.58
N ASN A 66 -2.40 4.70 1.54
CA ASN A 66 -0.96 4.78 1.33
C ASN A 66 -0.39 3.43 0.90
N ALA A 67 -0.76 2.34 1.56
CA ALA A 67 -0.30 1.00 1.19
C ALA A 67 -0.73 0.57 -0.23
N VAL A 68 -1.95 0.92 -0.65
CA VAL A 68 -2.44 0.66 -2.02
C VAL A 68 -1.64 1.48 -3.04
N GLU A 69 -1.37 2.75 -2.76
CA GLU A 69 -0.58 3.62 -3.63
C GLU A 69 0.88 3.16 -3.75
N GLU A 70 1.53 2.83 -2.64
CA GLU A 70 2.90 2.33 -2.63
C GLU A 70 3.01 0.98 -3.36
N THR A 71 2.03 0.10 -3.18
CA THR A 71 1.95 -1.16 -3.96
C THR A 71 1.95 -0.90 -5.46
N LYS A 72 1.23 0.13 -5.93
CA LYS A 72 1.19 0.49 -7.37
C LYS A 72 2.53 1.05 -7.85
N LYS A 73 3.16 1.92 -7.06
CA LYS A 73 4.47 2.51 -7.38
C LYS A 73 5.56 1.43 -7.44
N LEU A 74 5.61 0.55 -6.45
CA LEU A 74 6.61 -0.53 -6.38
C LEU A 74 6.47 -1.52 -7.54
N LYS A 75 5.25 -1.92 -7.90
CA LYS A 75 5.02 -2.77 -9.08
C LYS A 75 5.58 -2.15 -10.35
N LYS A 76 5.32 -0.85 -10.56
CA LYS A 76 5.83 -0.12 -11.72
C LYS A 76 7.37 -0.06 -11.72
N LEU A 77 7.99 0.23 -10.58
CA LEU A 77 9.45 0.27 -10.47
C LEU A 77 10.10 -1.09 -10.72
N ILE A 78 9.49 -2.18 -10.23
CA ILE A 78 9.98 -3.54 -10.48
C ILE A 78 9.89 -3.85 -11.97
N GLU A 79 8.78 -3.54 -12.63
CA GLU A 79 8.59 -3.74 -14.08
C GLU A 79 9.60 -2.93 -14.91
N GLU A 80 9.97 -1.72 -14.48
CA GLU A 80 11.01 -0.91 -15.13
C GLU A 80 12.45 -1.43 -14.92
N LEU A 81 12.67 -2.32 -13.95
CA LEU A 81 13.98 -2.88 -13.59
C LEU A 81 14.18 -4.33 -14.04
N GLU A 82 13.13 -5.02 -14.47
CA GLU A 82 13.18 -6.36 -15.09
C GLU A 82 13.58 -6.31 -16.57
#